data_AF-A0A531L7I7-F1
#
_entry.id   AF-A0A531L7I7-F1
#
_cell.length_a   1.000
_cell.length_b   1.000
_cell.length_c   1.000
_cell.angle_alpha   90.00
_cell.angle_beta   90.00
_cell.angle_gamma   90.00
#
_symmetry.space_group_name_H-M   'P 1'
#
loop_
_entity.id
_entity.type
_entity.pdbx_description
1 polymer ?
#
loop_
_entity_poly.entity_id
_entity_poly.type
_entity_poly.pdbx_seq_one_letter_code
_entity_poly.pdbx_strand_id
1 'polypeptide(L)'
;MAADKVDPIHQFHINKLIPIEIGGYDLSFTNSALFMVATVAVASAFLYLSTSSRSLVPSRLQSVSEMAYEFVGNMLREAAGTQGMKFFP
;
A
#
# COMPACT_ATOMS: atom_id res chain seq x y z
N MET A 1 -25.94 -3.32 33.82
CA MET A 1 -24.59 -3.52 33.27
C MET A 1 -24.25 -2.27 32.49
N ALA A 2 -23.42 -1.39 33.05
CA ALA A 2 -23.11 -0.10 32.43
C ALA A 2 -22.41 -0.35 31.10
N ALA A 3 -22.93 0.22 30.01
CA ALA A 3 -22.25 0.24 28.72
C ALA A 3 -20.87 0.87 28.91
N ASP A 4 -19.83 0.11 28.58
CA ASP A 4 -18.45 0.55 28.66
C ASP A 4 -18.28 1.79 27.77
N LYS A 5 -17.79 2.89 28.35
CA LYS A 5 -17.75 4.22 27.70
C LYS A 5 -16.73 4.28 26.55
N VAL A 6 -15.88 3.28 26.44
CA VAL A 6 -14.85 3.17 25.41
C VAL A 6 -15.04 1.81 24.76
N ASP A 7 -15.62 1.81 23.57
CA ASP A 7 -15.64 0.64 22.70
C ASP A 7 -14.38 0.66 21.81
N PRO A 8 -13.29 -0.06 22.14
CA PRO A 8 -12.03 0.01 21.42
C PRO A 8 -12.11 -0.56 20.00
N ILE A 9 -13.12 -1.40 19.71
CA ILE A 9 -13.29 -2.01 18.39
C ILE A 9 -14.10 -1.14 17.42
N HIS A 10 -14.76 -0.10 17.92
CA HIS A 10 -15.57 0.83 17.11
C HIS A 10 -14.79 1.42 15.92
N GLN A 11 -13.50 1.74 16.11
CA GLN A 11 -12.63 2.30 15.07
C GLN A 11 -12.38 1.37 13.87
N PHE A 12 -12.67 0.07 14.00
CA PHE A 12 -12.49 -0.93 12.94
C PHE A 12 -13.77 -1.26 12.20
N HIS A 13 -14.89 -0.61 12.53
CA HIS A 13 -16.14 -0.82 11.83
C HIS A 13 -16.02 -0.43 10.35
N ILE A 14 -16.48 -1.34 9.48
CA ILE A 14 -16.56 -1.10 8.05
C ILE A 14 -17.90 -0.44 7.76
N ASN A 15 -17.84 0.77 7.23
CA ASN A 15 -19.01 1.55 6.86
C ASN A 15 -19.08 1.69 5.34
N LYS A 16 -20.26 1.46 4.77
CA LYS A 16 -20.54 1.71 3.35
C LYS A 16 -20.57 3.23 3.13
N LEU A 17 -19.71 3.73 2.26
CA LEU A 17 -19.67 5.13 1.84
C LEU A 17 -20.53 5.36 0.60
N ILE A 18 -20.41 4.46 -0.38
CA ILE A 18 -21.21 4.48 -1.61
C ILE A 18 -21.83 3.10 -1.78
N PRO A 19 -23.13 2.93 -1.52
CA PRO A 19 -23.79 1.65 -1.71
C PRO A 19 -23.89 1.31 -3.19
N ILE A 20 -23.41 0.14 -3.58
CA ILE A 20 -23.45 -0.35 -4.97
C ILE A 20 -23.91 -1.80 -4.92
N GLU A 21 -25.04 -2.09 -5.54
CA GLU A 21 -25.61 -3.42 -5.60
C GLU A 21 -25.76 -3.80 -7.09
N ILE A 22 -25.08 -4.86 -7.52
CA ILE A 22 -25.09 -5.30 -8.93
C ILE A 22 -25.39 -6.79 -8.97
N GLY A 23 -26.47 -7.18 -9.65
CA GLY A 23 -26.81 -8.59 -9.86
C GLY A 23 -27.06 -9.39 -8.58
N GLY A 24 -27.47 -8.72 -7.49
CA GLY A 24 -27.67 -9.34 -6.17
C GLY A 24 -26.41 -9.42 -5.30
N TYR A 25 -25.29 -8.85 -5.75
CA TYR A 25 -24.06 -8.73 -4.97
C TYR A 25 -23.84 -7.30 -4.48
N ASP A 26 -23.41 -7.21 -3.22
CA ASP A 26 -23.03 -5.96 -2.56
C ASP A 26 -21.56 -5.61 -2.88
N LEU A 27 -21.39 -4.65 -3.77
CA LEU A 27 -20.11 -4.09 -4.21
C LEU A 27 -19.92 -2.67 -3.67
N SER A 28 -20.55 -2.36 -2.54
CA SER A 28 -20.48 -1.03 -1.93
C SER A 28 -19.05 -0.58 -1.68
N PHE A 29 -18.76 0.66 -2.03
CA PHE A 29 -17.48 1.28 -1.69
C PHE A 29 -17.48 1.64 -0.20
N THR A 30 -16.55 1.07 0.56
CA THR A 30 -16.46 1.23 2.02
C THR A 30 -15.32 2.15 2.44
N ASN A 31 -15.27 2.52 3.73
CA ASN A 31 -14.10 3.18 4.32
C ASN A 31 -12.81 2.35 4.14
N SER A 32 -12.87 1.02 4.28
CA SER A 32 -11.71 0.17 4.01
C SER A 32 -11.29 0.21 2.54
N ALA A 33 -12.23 0.19 1.59
CA ALA A 33 -11.94 0.35 0.17
C ALA A 33 -11.32 1.71 -0.15
N LEU A 34 -11.80 2.79 0.48
CA LEU A 34 -11.21 4.12 0.36
C LEU A 34 -9.73 4.13 0.76
N PHE A 35 -9.39 3.55 1.91
CA PHE A 35 -8.00 3.49 2.37
C PHE A 35 -7.12 2.56 1.50
N MET A 36 -7.67 1.49 0.93
CA MET A 36 -6.95 0.68 -0.04
C MET A 36 -6.61 1.47 -1.29
N VAL A 37 -7.57 2.22 -1.85
CA VAL A 37 -7.34 3.11 -3.01
C VAL A 37 -6.34 4.20 -2.68
N ALA A 38 -6.48 4.86 -1.52
CA ALA A 38 -5.56 5.90 -1.07
C ALA A 38 -4.13 5.36 -0.92
N THR A 39 -3.96 4.16 -0.35
CA THR A 39 -2.66 3.49 -0.23
C THR A 39 -2.01 3.28 -1.59
N VAL A 40 -2.73 2.71 -2.56
CA VAL A 40 -2.22 2.50 -3.91
C VAL A 40 -1.86 3.84 -4.56
N ALA A 41 -2.74 4.84 -4.49
CA ALA A 41 -2.50 6.15 -5.08
C ALA A 41 -1.24 6.83 -4.51
N VAL A 42 -1.06 6.81 -3.18
CA VAL A 42 0.10 7.41 -2.51
C VAL A 42 1.37 6.63 -2.84
N ALA A 43 1.36 5.30 -2.77
CA ALA A 43 2.52 4.48 -3.08
C ALA A 43 2.95 4.66 -4.55
N SER A 44 2.00 4.62 -5.49
CA SER A 44 2.26 4.84 -6.91
C SER A 44 2.76 6.27 -7.17
N ALA A 45 2.15 7.29 -6.56
CA ALA A 45 2.60 8.68 -6.71
C ALA A 45 4.01 8.86 -6.16
N PHE A 46 4.32 8.30 -4.99
CA PHE A 46 5.65 8.36 -4.40
C PHE A 46 6.69 7.71 -5.31
N LEU A 47 6.46 6.48 -5.79
CA LEU A 47 7.39 5.78 -6.67
C LEU A 47 7.54 6.50 -8.01
N TYR A 48 6.44 6.96 -8.60
CA TYR A 48 6.47 7.71 -9.85
C TYR A 48 7.29 8.99 -9.72
N LEU A 49 7.03 9.81 -8.69
CA LEU A 49 7.70 11.10 -8.52
C LEU A 49 9.17 10.94 -8.12
N SER A 50 9.50 9.96 -7.28
CA SER A 50 10.89 9.70 -6.85
C SER A 50 11.77 9.16 -7.99
N THR A 51 11.20 8.41 -8.94
CA THR A 51 11.91 7.84 -10.10
C THR A 51 11.79 8.67 -11.38
N SER A 52 11.02 9.76 -11.37
CA SER A 52 10.82 10.63 -12.55
C SER A 52 12.09 11.35 -13.01
N SER A 53 13.04 11.62 -12.09
CA SER A 53 14.31 12.27 -12.43
C SER A 53 15.36 11.25 -12.85
N ARG A 54 15.95 11.41 -14.04
CA ARG A 54 17.05 10.57 -14.54
C ARG A 54 18.42 11.22 -14.32
N SER A 55 18.59 11.86 -13.17
CA SER A 55 19.83 12.54 -12.81
C SER A 55 20.94 11.53 -12.51
N LEU A 56 22.16 11.79 -13.03
CA LEU A 56 23.34 10.96 -12.75
C LEU A 56 23.73 10.96 -11.26
N VAL A 57 23.52 12.09 -10.57
CA VAL A 57 23.63 12.18 -9.10
C VAL A 57 22.20 12.13 -8.55
N PRO A 58 21.85 11.14 -7.73
CA PRO A 58 20.48 10.96 -7.30
C PRO A 58 20.04 12.07 -6.32
N SER A 59 18.79 12.50 -6.49
CA SER A 59 18.16 13.39 -5.52
C SER A 59 17.78 12.64 -4.25
N ARG A 60 17.49 13.36 -3.16
CA ARG A 60 17.11 12.75 -1.87
C ARG A 60 15.94 11.77 -2.00
N LEU A 61 14.91 12.11 -2.77
CA LEU A 61 13.73 11.25 -2.95
C LEU A 61 14.04 10.01 -3.78
N GLN A 62 14.84 10.18 -4.84
CA GLN A 62 15.32 9.07 -5.66
C GLN A 62 16.14 8.08 -4.82
N SER A 63 17.04 8.58 -3.97
CA SER A 63 17.83 7.72 -3.08
C SER A 63 16.95 6.90 -2.14
N VAL A 64 15.85 7.46 -1.60
CA VAL A 64 14.94 6.70 -0.74
C VAL A 64 14.31 5.53 -1.50
N SER A 65 13.82 5.76 -2.72
CA SER A 65 13.25 4.69 -3.54
C SER A 65 14.29 3.64 -3.97
N GLU A 66 15.49 4.06 -4.35
CA GLU A 66 16.56 3.15 -4.78
C GLU A 66 17.05 2.29 -3.62
N MET A 67 17.28 2.88 -2.45
CA MET A 67 17.67 2.12 -1.24
C MET A 67 16.59 1.12 -0.83
N ALA A 68 15.30 1.47 -0.91
CA ALA A 68 14.22 0.55 -0.60
C ALA A 68 14.18 -0.62 -1.59
N TYR A 69 14.35 -0.35 -2.88
CA TYR A 69 14.38 -1.37 -3.93
C TYR A 69 15.58 -2.32 -3.73
N GLU A 70 16.78 -1.79 -3.53
CA GLU A 70 17.97 -2.60 -3.26
C GLU A 70 17.83 -3.41 -1.98
N PHE A 71 17.26 -2.83 -0.92
CA PHE A 71 17.04 -3.53 0.35
C PHE A 71 16.13 -4.76 0.17
N VAL A 72 14.99 -4.61 -0.50
CA VAL A 72 14.07 -5.74 -0.72
C VAL A 72 14.70 -6.77 -1.65
N GLY A 73 15.39 -6.35 -2.71
CA GLY A 73 16.08 -7.25 -3.63
C GLY A 73 17.19 -8.05 -2.94
N ASN A 74 18.00 -7.40 -2.10
CA ASN A 74 19.05 -8.06 -1.33
C ASN A 74 18.46 -9.02 -0.30
N MET A 75 17.42 -8.61 0.44
CA MET A 75 16.71 -9.49 1.37
C MET A 75 16.17 -10.75 0.68
N LEU A 76 15.51 -10.58 -0.48
CA LEU A 76 15.00 -11.72 -1.25
C LEU A 76 16.13 -12.62 -1.74
N ARG A 77 17.22 -12.04 -2.23
CA ARG A 77 18.39 -12.79 -2.69
C ARG A 77 19.04 -13.59 -1.56
N GLU A 78 19.15 -12.99 -0.37
CA GLU A 78 19.69 -13.65 0.82
C GLU A 78 18.77 -14.76 1.32
N ALA A 79 17.44 -14.55 1.29
CA ALA A 79 16.47 -15.53 1.77
C ALA A 79 16.21 -16.69 0.79
N ALA A 80 16.16 -16.42 -0.52
CA ALA A 80 15.71 -17.37 -1.54
C ALA A 80 16.76 -17.66 -2.64
N GLY A 81 17.95 -17.05 -2.56
CA GLY A 81 19.02 -17.21 -3.54
C GLY A 81 18.73 -16.52 -4.88
N THR A 82 19.65 -16.70 -5.84
CA THR A 82 19.55 -16.10 -7.18
C THR A 82 18.30 -16.55 -7.96
N GLN A 83 17.85 -17.78 -7.75
CA GLN A 83 16.65 -18.31 -8.41
C GLN A 83 15.36 -17.63 -7.92
N GLY A 84 15.37 -17.08 -6.70
CA GLY A 84 14.26 -16.31 -6.14
C GLY A 84 14.04 -14.96 -6.82
N MET A 85 15.08 -14.40 -7.46
CA MET A 85 15.02 -13.08 -8.09
C MET A 85 14.04 -13.00 -9.27
N LYS A 86 13.61 -14.13 -9.84
CA LYS A 86 12.56 -14.16 -10.87
C LYS A 86 11.19 -13.67 -10.38
N PHE A 87 10.99 -13.63 -9.06
CA PHE A 87 9.80 -13.10 -8.41
C PHE A 87 9.98 -11.66 -7.91
N PHE A 88 11.18 -11.10 -8.07
CA PHE A 88 11.42 -9.69 -7.80
C PHE A 88 10.93 -8.89 -9.02
N PRO A 89 10.00 -7.94 -8.83
CA PRO A 89 9.43 -7.16 -9.93
C PRO A 89 10.41 -6.18 -10.55
#